data_AF-A0A6C0HR50-F1
#
_entry.id   AF-A0A6C0HR50-F1
#
_cell.length_a   1.000
_cell.length_b   1.000
_cell.length_c   1.000
_cell.angle_alpha   90.00
_cell.angle_beta   90.00
_cell.angle_gamma   90.00
#
_symmetry.space_group_name_H-M   'P 1'
#
loop_
_entity.id
_entity.type
_entity.pdbx_description
1 polymer ?
#
loop_
_entity_poly.entity_id
_entity_poly.type
_entity_poly.pdbx_seq_one_letter_code
_entity_poly.pdbx_strand_id
1 'polypeptide(L)'
;MKHDTLGQFDSCVGININDCSYIYTDNSRADSNKFVTTLEEKNLFQNINENCDDDDNDDSNNIVASIYRYKFTQEFMDELYKFSKVHQYDDRTAFKEAWEEWVQDAEELIEAETTRLQELGYDGDILDKMFKSARYYFRKKSTVKPDPKPRRKYIGVQKELLDIMDSHISRGLANDDYKPSEGFNNFCINNVDSLKTEVARLLENNIDSNEIMNKIKKTYKNRYFMIINK
;
A
#
# COMPACT_ATOMS: atom_id res chain seq x y z
N MET A 1 -57.27 8.40 16.53
CA MET A 1 -56.56 8.21 15.24
C MET A 1 -55.23 8.94 15.28
N LYS A 2 -54.18 8.27 15.73
CA LYS A 2 -52.78 8.56 15.38
C LYS A 2 -52.11 7.18 15.34
N HIS A 3 -51.88 6.66 14.16
CA HIS A 3 -51.19 5.39 13.94
C HIS A 3 -49.81 5.68 13.35
N ASP A 4 -48.79 5.22 14.07
CA ASP A 4 -47.62 4.46 13.63
C ASP A 4 -47.10 4.69 12.21
N THR A 5 -45.88 5.22 12.11
CA THR A 5 -45.02 5.10 10.92
C THR A 5 -43.53 5.24 11.26
N LEU A 6 -43.10 4.64 12.38
CA LEU A 6 -41.69 4.55 12.79
C LEU A 6 -41.13 3.12 12.73
N GLY A 7 -41.94 2.14 12.32
CA GLY A 7 -41.58 0.71 12.31
C GLY A 7 -41.44 0.07 10.93
N GLN A 8 -41.26 0.84 9.85
CA GLN A 8 -41.31 0.29 8.48
C GLN A 8 -40.13 0.65 7.56
N PHE A 9 -39.02 1.15 8.11
CA PHE A 9 -37.78 1.33 7.35
C PHE A 9 -36.66 0.33 7.70
N ASP A 10 -36.82 -0.42 8.78
CA ASP A 10 -35.85 -1.45 9.23
C ASP A 10 -35.89 -2.76 8.42
N SER A 11 -36.75 -2.87 7.40
CA SER A 11 -36.94 -4.12 6.64
C SER A 11 -36.30 -4.15 5.24
N CYS A 12 -35.77 -3.04 4.71
CA CYS A 12 -35.44 -2.97 3.27
C CYS A 12 -33.98 -2.68 2.88
N VAL A 13 -33.04 -2.55 3.83
CA VAL A 13 -31.62 -2.33 3.45
C VAL A 13 -30.62 -3.25 4.16
N GLY A 14 -30.99 -3.95 5.25
CA GLY A 14 -30.08 -4.92 5.87
C GLY A 14 -28.71 -4.36 6.28
N ILE A 15 -28.59 -3.05 6.49
CA ILE A 15 -27.38 -2.40 7.00
C ILE A 15 -27.69 -1.94 8.42
N ASN A 16 -27.38 -2.81 9.38
CA ASN A 16 -27.30 -2.42 10.78
C ASN A 16 -25.94 -1.72 10.98
N ILE A 17 -25.93 -0.38 11.01
CA ILE A 17 -24.72 0.42 11.26
C ILE A 17 -24.17 0.16 12.69
N ASN A 18 -24.96 -0.48 13.56
CA ASN A 18 -24.53 -0.88 14.91
C ASN A 18 -23.95 -2.31 14.99
N ASP A 19 -23.90 -3.09 13.89
CA ASP A 19 -23.19 -4.38 13.84
C ASP A 19 -21.69 -4.22 13.51
N CYS A 20 -21.05 -3.22 14.13
CA CYS A 20 -19.60 -3.10 14.21
C CYS A 20 -18.99 -4.06 15.27
N SER A 21 -19.75 -5.07 15.71
CA SER A 21 -19.33 -6.06 16.70
C SER A 21 -18.48 -7.20 16.12
N TYR A 22 -18.33 -7.28 14.79
CA TYR A 22 -17.47 -8.30 14.14
C TYR A 22 -15.97 -7.94 14.09
N ILE A 23 -15.54 -6.92 14.84
CA ILE A 23 -14.15 -6.43 14.87
C ILE A 23 -13.32 -7.10 15.98
N TYR A 24 -13.80 -8.17 16.61
CA TYR A 24 -13.02 -8.92 17.60
C TYR A 24 -13.05 -10.43 17.34
N THR A 25 -11.94 -10.96 16.81
CA THR A 25 -11.29 -12.16 17.35
C THR A 25 -9.78 -12.02 17.23
N ASP A 26 -9.12 -12.34 18.32
CA ASP A 26 -7.69 -12.29 18.60
C ASP A 26 -6.79 -12.99 17.57
N ASN A 27 -5.60 -12.43 17.38
CA ASN A 27 -4.38 -13.23 17.30
C ASN A 27 -3.30 -12.60 18.18
N SER A 28 -3.36 -12.98 19.45
CA SER A 28 -2.27 -12.85 20.42
C SER A 28 -1.04 -13.68 20.03
N ARG A 29 0.12 -13.26 20.53
CA ARG A 29 1.46 -13.89 20.62
C ARG A 29 2.45 -13.45 19.53
N ALA A 30 3.67 -13.02 19.86
CA ALA A 30 4.30 -12.76 21.15
C ALA A 30 5.57 -11.93 20.91
N ASP A 31 5.84 -11.03 21.87
CA ASP A 31 7.13 -10.71 22.48
C ASP A 31 8.41 -10.71 21.62
N SER A 32 9.13 -9.60 21.59
CA SER A 32 10.10 -9.26 22.66
C SER A 32 10.97 -8.03 22.32
N ASN A 33 11.07 -7.11 23.29
CA ASN A 33 12.25 -6.35 23.77
C ASN A 33 13.52 -6.39 22.88
N LYS A 34 14.34 -5.34 22.71
CA LYS A 34 14.66 -4.22 23.62
C LYS A 34 15.53 -3.20 22.87
N PHE A 35 15.27 -1.94 23.18
CA PHE A 35 16.06 -0.74 22.94
C PHE A 35 17.53 -0.87 23.41
N VAL A 36 18.50 -0.55 22.54
CA VAL A 36 19.80 0.04 22.91
C VAL A 36 20.22 1.04 21.83
N THR A 37 20.31 2.30 22.25
CA THR A 37 20.87 3.46 21.55
C THR A 37 22.39 3.48 21.65
N THR A 38 23.09 3.85 20.59
CA THR A 38 24.29 4.70 20.70
C THR A 38 24.45 5.57 19.46
N LEU A 39 24.63 6.87 19.73
CA LEU A 39 25.12 7.92 18.83
C LEU A 39 26.49 7.52 18.27
N GLU A 40 26.72 7.91 17.00
CA GLU A 40 27.97 8.00 16.23
C GLU A 40 27.77 7.30 14.87
N GLU A 41 27.84 7.88 13.68
CA GLU A 41 28.23 9.18 13.15
C GLU A 41 27.56 9.25 11.75
N LYS A 42 26.51 10.05 11.56
CA LYS A 42 26.57 11.27 10.74
C LYS A 42 27.95 11.53 10.11
N ASN A 43 28.17 11.09 8.87
CA ASN A 43 28.95 11.79 7.82
C ASN A 43 29.26 10.85 6.64
N LEU A 44 28.41 10.77 5.61
CA LEU A 44 28.87 10.65 4.22
C LEU A 44 27.74 10.80 3.18
N PHE A 45 27.15 12.00 3.05
CA PHE A 45 26.42 12.31 1.83
C PHE A 45 26.70 13.74 1.42
N GLN A 46 27.59 13.89 0.44
CA GLN A 46 27.56 15.00 -0.49
C GLN A 46 28.15 14.56 -1.82
N ASN A 47 27.35 14.86 -2.86
CA ASN A 47 27.68 15.07 -4.26
C ASN A 47 27.63 13.87 -5.22
N ILE A 48 27.04 13.96 -6.41
CA ILE A 48 26.27 15.00 -7.12
C ILE A 48 25.49 14.24 -8.21
N ASN A 49 24.23 14.61 -8.46
CA ASN A 49 23.63 14.47 -9.79
C ASN A 49 23.31 15.89 -10.26
N GLU A 50 23.77 16.23 -11.47
CA GLU A 50 23.71 17.58 -12.03
C GLU A 50 22.27 18.00 -12.39
N ASN A 51 21.85 19.09 -11.74
CA ASN A 51 20.98 20.22 -12.13
C ASN A 51 19.82 20.06 -13.13
N CYS A 52 18.64 20.50 -12.68
CA CYS A 52 17.97 21.64 -13.30
C CYS A 52 17.39 22.56 -12.21
N ASP A 53 17.77 23.83 -12.27
CA ASP A 53 17.37 24.92 -11.37
C ASP A 53 15.87 25.19 -11.43
N ASP A 54 15.25 25.38 -10.25
CA ASP A 54 14.33 26.49 -9.99
C ASP A 54 14.26 26.72 -8.47
N ASP A 55 14.36 28.00 -8.13
CA ASP A 55 14.43 28.66 -6.82
C ASP A 55 13.13 28.45 -6.00
N ASP A 56 13.25 28.04 -4.74
CA ASP A 56 12.49 28.57 -3.60
C ASP A 56 12.86 27.82 -2.30
N ASN A 57 13.38 28.59 -1.33
CA ASN A 57 13.60 28.16 0.05
C ASN A 57 12.27 27.85 0.73
N ASP A 58 12.04 26.59 1.12
CA ASP A 58 11.09 26.27 2.18
C ASP A 58 11.68 25.20 3.10
N ASP A 59 11.85 25.60 4.36
CA ASP A 59 12.45 24.84 5.46
C ASP A 59 11.43 23.78 5.93
N SER A 60 11.24 22.75 5.11
CA SER A 60 10.33 21.65 5.39
C SER A 60 11.04 20.55 6.16
N ASN A 61 10.53 20.26 7.37
CA ASN A 61 10.89 19.09 8.17
C ASN A 61 10.74 17.82 7.34
N ASN A 62 11.85 17.37 6.75
CA ASN A 62 11.93 16.20 5.89
C ASN A 62 11.67 14.92 6.69
N ILE A 63 10.40 14.53 6.80
CA ILE A 63 10.01 13.21 7.26
C ILE A 63 10.51 12.23 6.20
N VAL A 64 11.64 11.58 6.49
CA VAL A 64 12.26 10.58 5.59
C VAL A 64 11.23 9.49 5.29
N ALA A 65 10.71 9.48 4.06
CA ALA A 65 9.72 8.51 3.64
C ALA A 65 10.32 7.09 3.63
N SER A 66 9.90 6.25 4.58
CA SER A 66 10.38 4.87 4.66
C SER A 66 9.98 4.07 3.42
N ILE A 67 10.94 3.37 2.80
CA ILE A 67 10.68 2.49 1.66
C ILE A 67 10.03 1.21 2.17
N TYR A 68 8.70 1.11 2.02
CA TYR A 68 7.97 -0.12 2.40
C TYR A 68 8.06 -1.23 1.34
N ARG A 69 8.42 -0.88 0.08
CA ARG A 69 8.43 -1.83 -1.03
C ARG A 69 9.69 -1.71 -1.88
N TYR A 70 10.65 -2.55 -1.55
CA TYR A 70 11.88 -2.76 -2.30
C TYR A 70 11.63 -3.54 -3.59
N LYS A 71 11.86 -2.90 -4.73
CA LYS A 71 11.81 -3.51 -6.06
C LYS A 71 13.20 -3.84 -6.55
N PHE A 72 13.32 -4.88 -7.37
CA PHE A 72 14.55 -5.18 -8.09
C PHE A 72 14.77 -4.20 -9.25
N THR A 73 16.01 -4.07 -9.72
CA THR A 73 16.33 -3.35 -10.96
C THR A 73 15.71 -4.04 -12.19
N GLN A 74 15.50 -3.26 -13.25
CA GLN A 74 14.91 -3.80 -14.48
C GLN A 74 15.82 -4.82 -15.15
N GLU A 75 17.14 -4.58 -15.15
CA GLU A 75 18.16 -5.50 -15.67
C GLU A 75 18.10 -6.85 -14.96
N PHE A 76 18.14 -6.86 -13.62
CA PHE A 76 18.01 -8.08 -12.83
C PHE A 76 16.68 -8.79 -13.10
N MET A 77 15.57 -8.03 -13.19
CA MET A 77 14.24 -8.60 -13.44
C MET A 77 14.15 -9.30 -14.80
N ASP A 78 14.83 -8.79 -15.81
CA ASP A 78 14.81 -9.36 -17.16
C ASP A 78 15.62 -10.66 -17.23
N GLU A 79 16.79 -10.72 -16.59
CA GLU A 79 17.57 -11.96 -16.48
C GLU A 79 16.83 -13.02 -15.64
N LEU A 80 16.29 -12.62 -14.49
CA LEU A 80 15.51 -13.51 -13.64
C LEU A 80 14.28 -14.05 -14.38
N TYR A 81 13.64 -13.22 -15.22
CA TYR A 81 12.53 -13.65 -16.05
C TYR A 81 12.95 -14.66 -17.13
N LYS A 82 14.08 -14.44 -17.81
CA LYS A 82 14.63 -15.40 -18.80
C LYS A 82 14.85 -16.77 -18.18
N PHE A 83 15.58 -16.83 -17.06
CA PHE A 83 15.80 -18.06 -16.29
C PHE A 83 14.46 -18.75 -15.96
N SER A 84 13.53 -18.01 -15.35
CA SER A 84 12.23 -18.54 -14.94
C SER A 84 11.38 -19.09 -16.08
N LYS A 85 11.59 -18.58 -17.30
CA LYS A 85 10.88 -19.02 -18.51
C LYS A 85 11.49 -20.25 -19.16
N VAL A 86 12.81 -20.39 -19.12
CA VAL A 86 13.48 -21.63 -19.55
C VAL A 86 13.02 -22.79 -18.68
N HIS A 87 13.01 -22.61 -17.36
CA HIS A 87 12.66 -23.64 -16.38
C HIS A 87 11.16 -23.68 -16.03
N GLN A 88 10.28 -23.26 -16.94
CA GLN A 88 8.87 -23.07 -16.59
C GLN A 88 8.10 -24.37 -16.34
N TYR A 89 8.55 -25.47 -16.95
CA TYR A 89 7.95 -26.80 -16.85
C TYR A 89 8.72 -27.74 -15.92
N ASP A 90 9.80 -27.24 -15.32
CA ASP A 90 10.64 -28.03 -14.44
C ASP A 90 9.88 -28.39 -13.17
N ASP A 91 10.16 -29.61 -12.70
CA ASP A 91 9.69 -30.06 -11.41
C ASP A 91 10.43 -29.33 -10.28
N ARG A 92 10.08 -29.68 -9.03
CA ARG A 92 10.63 -28.98 -7.87
C ARG A 92 12.14 -29.16 -7.73
N THR A 93 12.65 -30.34 -8.04
CA THR A 93 14.04 -30.76 -7.87
C THR A 93 14.90 -30.17 -8.97
N ALA A 94 14.53 -30.37 -10.23
CA ALA A 94 15.25 -29.83 -11.38
C ALA A 94 15.34 -28.29 -11.33
N PHE A 95 14.25 -27.61 -10.97
CA PHE A 95 14.28 -26.15 -10.82
C PHE A 95 15.25 -25.69 -9.73
N LYS A 96 15.39 -26.47 -8.64
CA LYS A 96 16.28 -26.10 -7.54
C LYS A 96 17.75 -26.29 -7.96
N GLU A 97 18.06 -27.38 -8.64
CA GLU A 97 19.40 -27.63 -9.18
C GLU A 97 19.80 -26.55 -10.20
N ALA A 98 18.92 -26.26 -11.16
CA ALA A 98 19.15 -25.18 -12.14
C ALA A 98 19.26 -23.80 -11.48
N TRP A 99 18.55 -23.55 -10.38
CA TRP A 99 18.69 -22.32 -9.61
C TRP A 99 20.07 -22.20 -8.96
N GLU A 100 20.59 -23.28 -8.37
CA GLU A 100 21.91 -23.29 -7.75
C GLU A 100 23.02 -23.04 -8.78
N GLU A 101 22.87 -23.58 -10.01
CA GLU A 101 23.77 -23.31 -11.15
C GLU A 101 23.64 -21.86 -11.63
N TRP A 102 22.41 -21.37 -11.85
CA TRP A 102 22.17 -20.00 -12.31
C TRP A 102 22.68 -18.94 -11.33
N VAL A 103 22.58 -19.19 -10.02
CA VAL A 103 23.11 -18.27 -9.00
C VAL A 103 24.64 -18.15 -9.10
N GLN A 104 25.35 -19.21 -9.49
CA GLN A 104 26.80 -19.16 -9.72
C GLN A 104 27.12 -18.42 -11.01
N ASP A 105 26.37 -18.68 -12.08
CA ASP A 105 26.59 -18.02 -13.37
C ASP A 105 26.29 -16.51 -13.35
N ALA A 106 25.29 -16.11 -12.55
CA ALA A 106 24.83 -14.72 -12.43
C ALA A 106 25.30 -14.04 -11.13
N GLU A 107 26.39 -14.53 -10.51
CA GLU A 107 26.89 -14.08 -9.20
C GLU A 107 27.07 -12.55 -9.15
N GLU A 108 27.77 -11.96 -10.12
CA GLU A 108 28.03 -10.50 -10.17
C GLU A 108 26.73 -9.69 -10.18
N LEU A 109 25.72 -10.13 -10.95
CA LEU A 109 24.44 -9.45 -11.07
C LEU A 109 23.62 -9.58 -9.77
N ILE A 110 23.68 -10.75 -9.12
CA ILE A 110 23.01 -11.00 -7.83
C ILE A 110 23.68 -10.18 -6.73
N GLU A 111 25.00 -10.12 -6.68
CA GLU A 111 25.75 -9.35 -5.69
C GLU A 111 25.49 -7.85 -5.81
N ALA A 112 25.52 -7.31 -7.03
CA ALA A 112 25.18 -5.92 -7.29
C ALA A 112 23.76 -5.58 -6.83
N GLU A 113 22.79 -6.45 -7.14
CA GLU A 113 21.40 -6.25 -6.73
C GLU A 113 21.19 -6.41 -5.22
N THR A 114 21.94 -7.32 -4.60
CA THR A 114 21.92 -7.57 -3.15
C THR A 114 22.46 -6.37 -2.39
N THR A 115 23.63 -5.88 -2.79
CA THR A 115 24.28 -4.70 -2.22
C THR A 115 23.36 -3.49 -2.31
N ARG A 116 22.79 -3.24 -3.51
CA ARG A 116 21.86 -2.13 -3.72
C ARG A 116 20.62 -2.20 -2.82
N LEU A 117 20.05 -3.39 -2.62
CA LEU A 117 18.89 -3.54 -1.72
C LEU A 117 19.26 -3.34 -0.25
N GLN A 118 20.44 -3.80 0.17
CA GLN A 118 20.97 -3.56 1.51
C GLN A 118 21.25 -2.08 1.76
N GLU A 119 21.82 -1.37 0.78
CA GLU A 119 22.03 0.08 0.82
C GLU A 119 20.72 0.88 0.94
N LEU A 120 19.65 0.37 0.31
CA LEU A 120 18.31 0.94 0.49
C LEU A 120 17.68 0.60 1.85
N GLY A 121 18.31 -0.25 2.66
CA GLY A 121 17.85 -0.65 3.99
C GLY A 121 16.92 -1.86 4.01
N TYR A 122 16.94 -2.73 3.00
CA TYR A 122 16.21 -4.00 3.04
C TYR A 122 16.90 -4.99 4.00
N ASP A 123 16.17 -5.47 5.01
CA ASP A 123 16.69 -6.36 6.07
C ASP A 123 16.39 -7.85 5.84
N GLY A 124 15.64 -8.19 4.79
CA GLY A 124 15.18 -9.55 4.53
C GLY A 124 16.16 -10.41 3.73
N ASP A 125 15.85 -11.70 3.61
CA ASP A 125 16.60 -12.62 2.76
C ASP A 125 16.34 -12.32 1.27
N ILE A 126 17.34 -11.69 0.65
CA ILE A 126 17.28 -11.26 -0.75
C ILE A 126 17.27 -12.45 -1.70
N LEU A 127 18.04 -13.50 -1.42
CA LEU A 127 18.11 -14.70 -2.26
C LEU A 127 16.79 -15.47 -2.24
N ASP A 128 16.18 -15.65 -1.06
CA ASP A 128 14.85 -16.25 -0.94
C ASP A 128 13.77 -15.42 -1.67
N LYS A 129 13.86 -14.08 -1.57
CA LYS A 129 12.99 -13.16 -2.31
C LYS A 129 13.14 -13.32 -3.83
N MET A 130 14.37 -13.46 -4.32
CA MET A 130 14.66 -13.69 -5.75
C MET A 130 14.13 -15.06 -6.21
N PHE A 131 14.42 -16.14 -5.47
CA PHE A 131 13.94 -17.50 -5.77
C PHE A 131 12.41 -17.56 -5.83
N LYS A 132 11.73 -16.98 -4.85
CA LYS A 132 10.25 -16.90 -4.83
C LYS A 132 9.72 -16.11 -6.03
N SER A 133 10.40 -15.02 -6.40
CA SER A 133 10.05 -14.20 -7.57
C SER A 133 10.15 -15.02 -8.87
N ALA A 134 11.24 -15.77 -9.05
CA ALA A 134 11.43 -16.64 -10.20
C ALA A 134 10.36 -17.75 -10.28
N ARG A 135 10.25 -18.55 -9.22
CA ARG A 135 9.47 -19.78 -9.20
C ARG A 135 7.95 -19.57 -9.19
N TYR A 136 7.47 -18.56 -8.45
CA TYR A 136 6.04 -18.35 -8.25
C TYR A 136 5.46 -17.25 -9.12
N TYR A 137 6.22 -16.18 -9.39
CA TYR A 137 5.72 -15.06 -10.20
C TYR A 137 6.09 -15.22 -11.67
N PHE A 138 7.37 -15.25 -12.01
CA PHE A 138 7.81 -15.18 -13.41
C PHE A 138 7.50 -16.42 -14.22
N ARG A 139 7.62 -17.61 -13.61
CA ARG A 139 7.24 -18.87 -14.23
C ARG A 139 5.80 -18.85 -14.78
N LYS A 140 4.83 -18.42 -13.94
CA LYS A 140 3.39 -18.39 -14.28
C LYS A 140 2.95 -17.13 -15.04
N LYS A 141 3.81 -16.13 -15.18
CA LYS A 141 3.47 -14.87 -15.85
C LYS A 141 3.27 -15.11 -17.36
N SER A 142 2.09 -14.81 -17.88
CA SER A 142 1.81 -14.94 -19.32
C SER A 142 2.65 -13.96 -20.15
N THR A 143 3.16 -14.41 -21.30
CA THR A 143 3.74 -13.55 -22.35
C THR A 143 2.66 -12.85 -23.16
N VAL A 144 1.47 -13.44 -23.23
CA VAL A 144 0.30 -12.85 -23.87
C VAL A 144 -0.24 -11.75 -22.96
N LYS A 145 -0.14 -10.51 -23.42
CA LYS A 145 -0.82 -9.38 -22.80
C LYS A 145 -2.33 -9.62 -22.95
N PRO A 146 -3.10 -9.70 -21.87
CA PRO A 146 -4.55 -9.82 -22.00
C PRO A 146 -5.08 -8.58 -22.72
N ASP A 147 -6.14 -8.76 -23.50
CA ASP A 147 -6.79 -7.63 -24.15
C ASP A 147 -7.16 -6.56 -23.11
N PRO A 148 -6.98 -5.28 -23.45
CA PRO A 148 -7.24 -4.20 -22.52
C PRO A 148 -8.72 -4.24 -22.11
N LYS A 149 -8.97 -4.54 -20.82
CA LYS A 149 -10.32 -4.49 -20.26
C LYS A 149 -10.87 -3.07 -20.43
N PRO A 150 -12.12 -2.89 -20.87
CA PRO A 150 -12.72 -1.57 -20.98
C PRO A 150 -12.70 -0.89 -19.61
N ARG A 151 -12.15 0.32 -19.56
CA ARG A 151 -12.05 1.09 -18.32
C ARG A 151 -13.46 1.47 -17.87
N ARG A 152 -13.79 1.19 -16.62
CA ARG A 152 -15.04 1.69 -16.00
C ARG A 152 -15.06 3.22 -16.05
N LYS A 153 -16.25 3.81 -16.16
CA LYS A 153 -16.42 5.26 -15.99
C LYS A 153 -15.91 5.63 -14.60
N TYR A 154 -14.86 6.45 -14.53
CA TYR A 154 -14.30 6.88 -13.25
C TYR A 154 -15.24 7.88 -12.61
N ILE A 155 -15.61 7.61 -11.35
CA ILE A 155 -16.42 8.50 -10.54
C ILE A 155 -15.55 8.91 -9.35
N GLY A 156 -15.24 10.20 -9.27
CA GLY A 156 -14.43 10.78 -8.18
C GLY A 156 -15.23 10.94 -6.90
N VAL A 157 -14.52 11.11 -5.78
CA VAL A 157 -15.12 11.59 -4.52
C VAL A 157 -15.35 13.10 -4.66
N GLN A 158 -16.47 13.60 -4.16
CA GLN A 158 -16.79 15.04 -4.22
C GLN A 158 -15.78 15.89 -3.45
N LYS A 159 -15.51 17.10 -3.97
CA LYS A 159 -14.57 18.05 -3.37
C LYS A 159 -14.91 18.38 -1.91
N GLU A 160 -16.19 18.57 -1.61
CA GLU A 160 -16.64 18.86 -0.24
C GLU A 160 -16.21 17.78 0.76
N LEU A 161 -16.46 16.50 0.46
CA LEU A 161 -16.03 15.42 1.33
C LEU A 161 -14.49 15.35 1.42
N LEU A 162 -13.78 15.59 0.32
CA LEU A 162 -12.31 15.64 0.31
C LEU A 162 -11.76 16.76 1.22
N ASP A 163 -12.37 17.94 1.22
CA ASP A 163 -11.95 19.07 2.05
C ASP A 163 -12.21 18.79 3.55
N ILE A 164 -13.31 18.10 3.87
CA ILE A 164 -13.61 17.63 5.23
C ILE A 164 -12.60 16.56 5.68
N MET A 165 -12.23 15.62 4.78
CA MET A 165 -11.18 14.61 5.07
C MET A 165 -9.85 15.28 5.39
N ASP A 166 -9.40 16.23 4.57
CA ASP A 166 -8.13 16.93 4.79
C ASP A 166 -8.15 17.69 6.10
N SER A 167 -9.22 18.45 6.36
CA SER A 167 -9.39 19.20 7.62
C SER A 167 -9.38 18.28 8.84
N HIS A 168 -9.92 17.06 8.73
CA HIS A 168 -9.85 16.07 9.79
C HIS A 168 -8.45 15.50 9.97
N ILE A 169 -7.76 15.18 8.87
CA ILE A 169 -6.40 14.63 8.90
C ILE A 169 -5.44 15.66 9.50
N SER A 170 -5.48 16.91 9.05
CA SER A 170 -4.62 17.98 9.57
C SER A 170 -4.82 18.21 11.07
N ARG A 171 -6.06 18.12 11.57
CA ARG A 171 -6.33 18.18 13.02
C ARG A 171 -5.80 16.94 13.76
N GLY A 172 -5.93 15.76 13.15
CA GLY A 172 -5.45 14.50 13.73
C GLY A 172 -3.94 14.47 13.90
N LEU A 173 -3.21 14.98 12.90
CA LEU A 173 -1.73 15.06 12.87
C LEU A 173 -1.14 15.95 13.96
N ALA A 174 -1.94 16.77 14.66
CA ALA A 174 -1.48 17.47 15.86
C ALA A 174 -1.18 16.52 17.03
N ASN A 175 -1.56 15.24 16.94
CA ASN A 175 -1.21 14.21 17.91
C ASN A 175 -0.11 13.30 17.34
N ASP A 176 0.96 13.09 18.10
CA ASP A 176 2.17 12.39 17.65
C ASP A 176 1.92 10.92 17.21
N ASP A 177 0.89 10.26 17.77
CA ASP A 177 0.57 8.86 17.50
C ASP A 177 -0.55 8.65 16.46
N TYR A 178 -0.87 9.69 15.67
CA TYR A 178 -2.01 9.64 14.77
C TYR A 178 -1.84 8.63 13.61
N LYS A 179 -2.58 7.52 13.68
CA LYS A 179 -2.59 6.49 12.63
C LYS A 179 -3.75 6.68 11.66
N PRO A 180 -3.55 6.53 10.34
CA PRO A 180 -4.60 6.75 9.35
C PRO A 180 -5.76 5.74 9.44
N SER A 181 -5.53 4.55 10.00
CA SER A 181 -6.59 3.57 10.27
C SER A 181 -7.53 4.03 11.38
N GLU A 182 -6.98 4.54 12.48
CA GLU A 182 -7.74 5.03 13.62
C GLU A 182 -8.43 6.36 13.28
N GLY A 183 -7.71 7.24 12.60
CA GLY A 183 -8.23 8.48 12.05
C GLY A 183 -9.43 8.27 11.12
N PHE A 184 -9.38 7.26 10.26
CA PHE A 184 -10.53 6.92 9.40
C PHE A 184 -11.75 6.45 10.20
N ASN A 185 -11.56 5.62 11.22
CA ASN A 185 -12.67 5.17 12.07
C ASN A 185 -13.31 6.36 12.81
N ASN A 186 -12.48 7.26 13.36
CA ASN A 186 -12.94 8.49 14.00
C ASN A 186 -13.69 9.41 13.02
N PHE A 187 -13.14 9.56 11.80
CA PHE A 187 -13.77 10.33 10.74
C PHE A 187 -15.18 9.81 10.39
N CYS A 188 -15.34 8.49 10.29
CA CYS A 188 -16.63 7.87 10.00
C CYS A 188 -17.68 8.15 11.06
N ILE A 189 -17.29 8.19 12.33
CA ILE A 189 -18.21 8.47 13.45
C ILE A 189 -18.59 9.96 13.47
N ASN A 190 -17.65 10.85 13.18
CA ASN A 190 -17.84 12.29 13.33
C ASN A 190 -18.43 12.99 12.10
N ASN A 191 -18.43 12.34 10.92
CA ASN A 191 -18.85 12.96 9.65
C ASN A 191 -19.91 12.11 8.92
N VAL A 192 -20.80 11.48 9.69
CA VAL A 192 -21.82 10.55 9.18
C VAL A 192 -22.71 11.18 8.10
N ASP A 193 -23.12 12.44 8.27
CA ASP A 193 -24.05 13.08 7.33
C ASP A 193 -23.39 13.36 5.97
N SER A 194 -22.17 13.90 5.97
CA SER A 194 -21.38 14.09 4.76
C SER A 194 -21.09 12.76 4.04
N LEU A 195 -20.86 11.69 4.81
CA LEU A 195 -20.68 10.35 4.27
C LEU A 195 -21.97 9.79 3.65
N LYS A 196 -23.12 9.95 4.31
CA LYS A 196 -24.42 9.51 3.78
C LYS A 196 -24.74 10.19 2.45
N THR A 197 -24.52 11.50 2.35
CA THR A 197 -24.73 12.27 1.11
C THR A 197 -23.87 11.73 -0.03
N GLU A 198 -22.58 11.50 0.23
CA GLU A 198 -21.67 10.98 -0.80
C GLU A 198 -21.99 9.52 -1.17
N VAL A 199 -22.34 8.68 -0.20
CA VAL A 199 -22.74 7.29 -0.44
C VAL A 199 -24.00 7.23 -1.29
N ALA A 200 -25.01 8.04 -0.99
CA ALA A 200 -26.25 8.10 -1.77
C ALA A 200 -25.96 8.46 -3.25
N ARG A 201 -25.14 9.49 -3.48
CA ARG A 201 -24.73 9.88 -4.83
C ARG A 201 -23.97 8.79 -5.57
N LEU A 202 -23.08 8.07 -4.89
CA LEU A 202 -22.31 6.98 -5.50
C LEU A 202 -23.19 5.76 -5.80
N LEU A 203 -24.20 5.49 -4.97
CA LEU A 203 -25.20 4.44 -5.21
C LEU A 203 -26.07 4.74 -6.44
N GLU A 204 -26.46 6.00 -6.65
CA GLU A 204 -27.17 6.43 -7.87
C GLU A 204 -26.38 6.15 -9.16
N ASN A 205 -25.06 5.99 -9.04
CA ASN A 205 -24.18 5.63 -10.15
C ASN A 205 -23.95 4.12 -10.30
N ASN A 206 -24.78 3.28 -9.68
CA ASN A 206 -24.71 1.81 -9.71
C ASN A 206 -23.38 1.24 -9.20
N ILE A 207 -22.76 1.91 -8.22
CA ILE A 207 -21.56 1.39 -7.55
C ILE A 207 -22.01 0.56 -6.34
N ASP A 208 -21.41 -0.62 -6.17
CA ASP A 208 -21.67 -1.49 -5.02
C ASP A 208 -21.27 -0.83 -3.69
N SER A 209 -22.03 -1.08 -2.62
CA SER A 209 -21.79 -0.49 -1.30
C SER A 209 -20.39 -0.82 -0.75
N ASN A 210 -19.88 -2.03 -0.97
CA ASN A 210 -18.52 -2.38 -0.53
C ASN A 210 -17.46 -1.66 -1.36
N GLU A 211 -17.71 -1.47 -2.67
CA GLU A 211 -16.83 -0.71 -3.55
C GLU A 211 -16.77 0.77 -3.11
N ILE A 212 -17.91 1.37 -2.73
CA ILE A 212 -17.98 2.72 -2.18
C ILE A 212 -17.19 2.82 -0.87
N MET A 213 -17.41 1.91 0.08
CA MET A 213 -16.71 1.92 1.36
C MET A 213 -15.20 1.80 1.17
N ASN A 214 -14.75 0.86 0.34
CA ASN A 214 -13.33 0.69 0.01
C ASN A 214 -12.75 1.92 -0.67
N LYS A 215 -13.53 2.58 -1.53
CA LYS A 215 -13.13 3.82 -2.18
C LYS A 215 -12.93 4.94 -1.18
N ILE A 216 -13.89 5.20 -0.29
CA ILE A 216 -13.79 6.27 0.72
C ILE A 216 -12.60 6.01 1.65
N LYS A 217 -12.46 4.78 2.15
CA LYS A 217 -11.32 4.37 3.01
C LYS A 217 -9.98 4.57 2.33
N LYS A 218 -9.86 4.16 1.06
CA LYS A 218 -8.64 4.32 0.27
C LYS A 218 -8.33 5.80 0.02
N THR A 219 -9.34 6.59 -0.34
CA THR A 219 -9.20 8.04 -0.54
C THR A 219 -8.67 8.69 0.72
N TYR A 220 -9.27 8.42 1.88
CA TYR A 220 -8.83 8.98 3.16
C TYR A 220 -7.36 8.66 3.47
N LYS A 221 -6.98 7.38 3.40
CA LYS A 221 -5.58 6.95 3.65
C LYS A 221 -4.61 7.59 2.66
N ASN A 222 -4.98 7.67 1.38
CA ASN A 222 -4.14 8.30 0.37
C ASN A 222 -3.95 9.79 0.65
N ARG A 223 -5.02 10.51 1.06
CA ARG A 223 -4.94 11.93 1.44
C ARG A 223 -4.00 12.14 2.62
N TYR A 224 -4.05 11.25 3.61
CA TYR A 224 -3.10 11.26 4.73
C TYR A 224 -1.64 11.16 4.27
N PHE A 225 -1.31 10.19 3.43
CA PHE A 225 0.06 10.05 2.92
C PHE A 225 0.47 11.20 2.00
N MET A 226 -0.48 11.84 1.29
CA MET A 226 -0.20 13.06 0.53
C MET A 226 0.09 14.27 1.40
N ILE A 227 -0.43 14.33 2.63
CA ILE A 227 -0.18 15.44 3.55
C ILE A 227 1.16 15.24 4.28
N ILE A 228 1.51 14.00 4.64
CA ILE A 228 2.77 13.70 5.34
C ILE A 228 3.99 13.76 4.43
N ASN A 229 3.85 13.37 3.16
CA ASN A 229 4.96 13.32 2.21
C ASN A 229 5.08 14.60 1.35
N LYS A 230 4.46 15.71 1.78
CA LYS A 230 4.64 17.03 1.19
C LYS A 230 5.71 17.78 1.97
#